data_AF-A0A923B2V8-F1
#
_entry.id   AF-A0A923B2V8-F1
#
_cell.length_a   1.000
_cell.length_b   1.000
_cell.length_c   1.000
_cell.angle_alpha   90.00
_cell.angle_beta   90.00
_cell.angle_gamma   90.00
#
_symmetry.space_group_name_H-M   'P 1'
#
loop_
_entity.id
_entity.type
_entity.pdbx_description
1 polymer ?
#
loop_
_entity_poly.entity_id
_entity_poly.type
_entity_poly.pdbx_seq_one_letter_code
_entity_poly.pdbx_strand_id
1 'polypeptide(L)'
;MLVPLLIHLLLLALALIIVIAPFRSQKGELARWSDLWWWLGVGILPLFILPFLANYPAENHFFAYALAGFCAFFGFYGGLSTIWRIGRKQPRSRHVGALIATSILSLLFLALLLPALTPAREAAARTGCRNNLKQIGLAMDTYHDAYGTFPAAISGEGTLAVSWRVRIEPYLDASPLEPRYDDHFAWNAKPNWPITKRRIPTFECPTAIYRRTGERSEFGPTDYAALVGPETAFPPDHATQIGDITDGTSNTLMIVEAVNRGIRWAEPKDIDVTSAKLIIRSPDAPQELLNPLISSAHTGGGHVLMVDGTVRFISAKIDPAVLEVLTTRRGGEPVPEY
;
A
#
# COMPACT_ATOMS: atom_id res chain seq x y z
N MET A 1 -9.08 8.18 -2.11
CA MET A 1 -8.90 8.08 -0.63
C MET A 1 -9.66 9.14 0.17
N LEU A 2 -9.93 10.35 -0.34
CA LEU A 2 -10.62 11.40 0.42
C LEU A 2 -12.13 11.16 0.63
N VAL A 3 -12.82 10.57 -0.36
CA VAL A 3 -14.28 10.34 -0.30
C VAL A 3 -14.70 9.36 0.80
N PRO A 4 -14.04 8.20 1.01
CA PRO A 4 -14.37 7.31 2.12
C PRO A 4 -14.12 7.97 3.47
N LEU A 5 -12.98 8.65 3.64
CA LEU A 5 -12.63 9.31 4.91
C LEU A 5 -13.66 10.39 5.29
N LEU A 6 -14.09 11.21 4.32
CA LEU A 6 -15.10 12.26 4.53
C LEU A 6 -16.43 11.67 4.99
N ILE A 7 -16.87 10.56 4.40
CA ILE A 7 -18.12 9.89 4.78
C ILE A 7 -18.02 9.32 6.20
N HIS A 8 -16.89 8.70 6.55
CA HIS A 8 -16.68 8.21 7.92
C HIS A 8 -16.65 9.36 8.94
N LEU A 9 -16.05 10.50 8.60
CA LEU A 9 -16.04 11.70 9.45
C LEU A 9 -17.45 12.32 9.60
N LEU A 10 -18.25 12.34 8.53
CA LEU A 10 -19.64 12.81 8.57
C LEU A 10 -20.53 11.90 9.42
N LEU A 11 -20.35 10.58 9.31
CA LEU A 11 -21.08 9.60 10.12
C LEU A 11 -20.65 9.67 11.60
N LEU A 12 -19.37 9.92 11.87
CA LEU A 12 -18.86 10.17 13.23
C LEU A 12 -19.44 11.47 13.81
N ALA A 13 -19.49 12.55 13.02
CA ALA A 13 -20.08 13.82 13.43
C ALA A 13 -21.58 13.69 13.71
N LEU A 14 -22.31 12.94 12.88
CA LEU A 14 -23.73 12.64 13.09
C LEU A 14 -23.94 11.82 14.36
N ALA A 15 -23.12 10.79 14.61
CA ALA A 15 -23.17 10.01 15.84
C ALA A 15 -22.87 10.87 17.09
N LEU A 16 -21.88 11.76 17.02
CA LEU A 16 -21.58 12.72 18.09
C LEU A 16 -22.74 13.68 18.34
N ILE A 17 -23.40 14.19 17.29
CA ILE A 17 -24.58 15.06 17.42
C ILE A 17 -25.72 14.30 18.10
N ILE A 18 -25.97 13.06 17.71
CA ILE A 18 -26.99 12.18 18.31
C ILE A 18 -26.69 11.92 19.80
N VAL A 19 -25.42 11.78 20.18
CA VAL A 19 -25.00 11.54 21.57
C VAL A 19 -25.00 12.82 22.41
N ILE A 20 -24.64 13.96 21.84
CA ILE A 20 -24.46 15.24 22.56
C ILE A 20 -25.75 16.06 22.63
N ALA A 21 -26.62 16.02 21.60
CA ALA A 21 -27.86 16.80 21.58
C ALA A 21 -28.81 16.52 22.77
N PRO A 22 -28.98 15.27 23.26
CA PRO A 22 -29.79 14.98 24.44
C PRO A 22 -29.22 15.59 25.72
N PHE A 23 -27.90 15.79 25.81
CA PHE A 23 -27.26 16.45 26.96
C PHE A 23 -27.58 17.95 27.03
N ARG A 24 -27.77 18.61 25.88
CA ARG A 24 -28.09 20.04 25.82
C ARG A 24 -29.52 20.32 26.29
N SER A 25 -30.44 19.38 26.03
CA SER A 25 -31.84 19.44 26.45
C SER A 25 -32.08 19.08 27.93
N GLN A 26 -31.08 18.56 28.65
CA GLN A 26 -31.24 18.02 30.01
C GLN A 26 -30.64 18.88 31.12
N LYS A 27 -30.25 20.13 30.83
CA LYS A 27 -29.89 21.10 31.87
C LYS A 27 -31.15 21.57 32.61
N GLY A 28 -31.55 20.81 33.63
CA GLY A 28 -32.49 21.26 34.68
C GLY A 28 -33.99 21.11 34.40
N GLU A 29 -34.43 20.74 33.20
CA GLU A 29 -35.86 20.59 32.89
C GLU A 29 -36.38 19.15 33.03
N LEU A 30 -37.65 19.03 33.44
CA LEU A 30 -38.38 17.75 33.46
C LEU A 30 -38.45 17.15 32.06
N ALA A 31 -38.26 15.83 31.94
CA ALA A 31 -38.40 15.13 30.66
C ALA A 31 -39.81 15.33 30.09
N ARG A 32 -39.92 15.65 28.80
CA ARG A 32 -41.19 15.93 28.12
C ARG A 32 -41.53 14.83 27.13
N TRP A 33 -42.81 14.66 26.82
CA TRP A 33 -43.26 13.76 25.76
C TRP A 33 -42.67 14.12 24.38
N SER A 34 -42.25 15.37 24.17
CA SER A 34 -41.54 15.80 22.96
C SER A 34 -40.18 15.12 22.78
N ASP A 35 -39.53 14.70 23.87
CA ASP A 35 -38.19 14.11 23.84
C ASP A 35 -38.22 12.67 23.31
N LEU A 36 -39.39 12.01 23.33
CA LEU A 36 -39.60 10.69 22.74
C LEU A 36 -39.50 10.71 21.21
N TRP A 37 -39.95 11.78 20.58
CA TRP A 37 -39.89 11.92 19.11
C TRP A 37 -38.45 11.98 18.60
N TRP A 38 -37.54 12.55 19.39
CA TRP A 38 -36.11 12.54 19.09
C TRP A 38 -35.52 11.12 19.12
N TRP A 39 -35.84 10.34 20.16
CA TRP A 39 -35.36 8.96 20.28
C TRP A 39 -35.94 8.02 19.24
N LEU A 40 -37.22 8.21 18.87
CA LEU A 40 -37.85 7.55 17.74
C LEU A 40 -37.14 7.89 16.43
N GLY A 41 -36.84 9.18 16.20
CA GLY A 41 -36.06 9.62 15.04
C GLY A 41 -34.70 8.93 14.96
N VAL A 42 -33.94 8.90 16.07
CA VAL A 42 -32.62 8.25 16.14
C VAL A 42 -32.72 6.74 15.90
N GLY A 43 -33.72 6.07 16.47
CA GLY A 43 -33.90 4.62 16.32
C GLY A 43 -34.36 4.19 14.92
N ILE A 44 -35.12 5.05 14.23
CA ILE A 44 -35.72 4.74 12.93
C ILE A 44 -34.85 5.22 11.76
N LEU A 45 -34.04 6.27 11.93
CA LEU A 45 -33.15 6.81 10.88
C LEU A 45 -32.36 5.73 10.11
N PRO A 46 -31.79 4.70 10.75
CA PRO A 46 -31.03 3.69 10.03
C PRO A 46 -31.88 2.84 9.10
N LEU A 47 -33.16 2.61 9.40
CA LEU A 47 -34.06 1.83 8.56
C LEU A 47 -34.27 2.50 7.19
N PHE A 48 -34.11 3.82 7.11
CA PHE A 48 -34.16 4.57 5.85
C PHE A 48 -32.82 4.59 5.11
N ILE A 49 -31.69 4.35 5.80
CA ILE A 49 -30.35 4.37 5.21
C ILE A 49 -29.94 2.98 4.70
N LEU A 50 -30.37 1.91 5.37
CA LEU A 50 -30.07 0.51 5.02
C LEU A 50 -30.37 0.13 3.55
N PRO A 51 -31.48 0.56 2.92
CA PRO A 51 -31.74 0.27 1.51
C PRO A 51 -30.74 0.91 0.53
N PHE A 52 -30.21 2.09 0.86
CA PHE A 52 -29.20 2.78 0.04
C PHE A 52 -27.82 2.13 0.14
N LEU A 53 -27.56 1.43 1.25
CA LEU A 53 -26.31 0.74 1.50
C LEU A 53 -26.16 -0.55 0.69
N ALA A 54 -27.25 -1.13 0.19
CA ALA A 54 -27.21 -2.29 -0.71
C ALA A 54 -26.50 -2.00 -2.06
N ASN A 55 -26.39 -0.72 -2.43
CA ASN A 55 -25.68 -0.26 -3.62
C ASN A 55 -24.21 0.12 -3.33
N TYR A 56 -23.74 -0.09 -2.11
CA TYR A 56 -22.39 0.27 -1.67
C TYR A 56 -21.44 -0.94 -1.77
N PRO A 57 -20.10 -0.74 -1.90
CA PRO A 57 -19.17 -1.86 -1.93
C PRO A 57 -19.24 -2.70 -0.65
N ALA A 58 -19.21 -4.03 -0.81
CA ALA A 58 -19.45 -4.99 0.28
C ALA A 58 -18.51 -4.82 1.48
N GLU A 59 -17.30 -4.31 1.26
CA GLU A 59 -16.33 -3.96 2.31
C GLU A 59 -16.83 -2.92 3.33
N ASN A 60 -17.84 -2.11 2.98
CA ASN A 60 -18.36 -1.05 3.85
C ASN A 60 -19.68 -1.43 4.54
N HIS A 61 -20.29 -2.56 4.17
CA HIS A 61 -21.56 -3.02 4.74
C HIS A 61 -21.49 -3.20 6.25
N PHE A 62 -20.34 -3.69 6.76
CA PHE A 62 -20.13 -3.87 8.19
C PHE A 62 -20.30 -2.57 8.98
N PHE A 63 -19.70 -1.47 8.53
CA PHE A 63 -19.79 -0.16 9.20
C PHE A 63 -21.23 0.35 9.23
N ALA A 64 -21.93 0.14 8.13
CA ALA A 64 -23.32 0.53 7.94
C ALA A 64 -24.27 -0.21 8.88
N TYR A 65 -24.13 -1.54 8.99
CA TYR A 65 -24.92 -2.34 9.92
C TYR A 65 -24.56 -2.06 11.39
N ALA A 66 -23.29 -1.80 11.70
CA ALA A 66 -22.86 -1.43 13.04
C ALA A 66 -23.46 -0.09 13.50
N LEU A 67 -23.47 0.93 12.62
CA LEU A 67 -24.11 2.22 12.88
C LEU A 67 -25.64 2.08 13.04
N ALA A 68 -26.26 1.23 12.22
CA ALA A 68 -27.70 0.96 12.32
C ALA A 68 -28.07 0.29 13.64
N GLY A 69 -27.31 -0.73 14.06
CA GLY A 69 -27.47 -1.38 15.35
C GLY A 69 -27.27 -0.41 16.52
N PHE A 70 -26.27 0.47 16.43
CA PHE A 70 -26.02 1.52 17.43
C PHE A 70 -27.23 2.46 17.56
N CYS A 71 -27.68 3.06 16.48
CA CYS A 71 -28.82 3.96 16.47
C CYS A 71 -30.12 3.31 16.99
N ALA A 72 -30.40 2.06 16.59
CA ALA A 72 -31.56 1.30 17.07
C ALA A 72 -31.51 1.05 18.59
N PHE A 73 -30.35 0.61 19.10
CA PHE A 73 -30.14 0.37 20.53
C PHE A 73 -30.36 1.65 21.35
N PHE A 74 -29.76 2.77 20.95
CA PHE A 74 -29.90 4.03 21.69
C PHE A 74 -31.27 4.67 21.56
N GLY A 75 -31.90 4.61 20.39
CA GLY A 75 -33.28 5.06 20.22
C GLY A 75 -34.22 4.32 21.18
N PHE A 76 -34.04 3.01 21.33
CA PHE A 76 -34.84 2.18 22.23
C PHE A 76 -34.58 2.50 23.72
N TYR A 77 -33.32 2.43 24.17
CA TYR A 77 -32.99 2.67 25.58
C TYR A 77 -33.17 4.14 26.00
N GLY A 78 -32.94 5.09 25.10
CA GLY A 78 -33.23 6.50 25.29
C GLY A 78 -34.73 6.77 25.44
N GLY A 79 -35.55 6.17 24.58
CA GLY A 79 -37.01 6.23 24.69
C GLY A 79 -37.54 5.66 26.02
N LEU A 80 -37.07 4.47 26.41
CA LEU A 80 -37.40 3.86 27.71
C LEU A 80 -36.99 4.73 28.90
N SER A 81 -35.80 5.32 28.84
CA SER A 81 -35.29 6.24 29.85
C SER A 81 -36.18 7.49 29.97
N THR A 82 -36.58 8.07 28.83
CA THR A 82 -37.51 9.21 28.79
C THR A 82 -38.87 8.85 29.37
N ILE A 83 -39.49 7.72 28.98
CA ILE A 83 -40.77 7.24 29.52
C ILE A 83 -40.69 7.08 31.04
N TRP A 84 -39.63 6.43 31.53
CA TRP A 84 -39.43 6.21 32.95
C TRP A 84 -39.25 7.51 33.76
N ARG A 85 -38.84 8.60 33.10
CA ARG A 85 -38.68 9.94 33.70
C ARG A 85 -39.95 10.79 33.65
N ILE A 86 -40.89 10.53 32.74
CA ILE A 86 -42.15 11.31 32.52
C ILE A 86 -43.18 11.11 33.68
N GLY A 87 -42.72 10.93 34.91
CA GLY A 87 -43.61 10.83 36.08
C GLY A 87 -42.91 11.01 37.43
N ARG A 88 -41.61 11.31 37.45
CA ARG A 88 -40.84 11.45 38.70
C ARG A 88 -40.51 12.92 38.97
N LYS A 89 -41.00 13.46 40.09
CA LYS A 89 -40.87 14.86 40.51
C LYS A 89 -39.49 15.25 41.08
N GLN A 90 -38.54 14.33 41.28
CA GLN A 90 -37.19 14.67 41.78
C GLN A 90 -36.08 13.99 40.97
N PRO A 91 -35.09 14.76 40.45
CA PRO A 91 -33.99 14.20 39.68
C PRO A 91 -32.87 13.78 40.63
N ARG A 92 -32.90 12.53 41.12
CA ARG A 92 -31.72 11.94 41.78
C ARG A 92 -30.69 11.57 40.69
N SER A 93 -29.49 12.11 40.81
CA SER A 93 -28.40 12.19 39.82
C SER A 93 -27.94 10.87 39.19
N ARG A 94 -28.71 10.32 38.25
CA ARG A 94 -28.35 9.12 37.48
C ARG A 94 -27.44 9.38 36.27
N HIS A 95 -26.87 10.58 36.13
CA HIS A 95 -26.00 10.93 34.99
C HIS A 95 -24.70 10.12 34.92
N VAL A 96 -24.25 9.56 36.05
CA VAL A 96 -23.01 8.75 36.13
C VAL A 96 -23.11 7.46 35.31
N GLY A 97 -24.23 6.74 35.39
CA GLY A 97 -24.41 5.47 34.66
C GLY A 97 -24.49 5.67 33.15
N ALA A 98 -25.15 6.73 32.70
CA ALA A 98 -25.21 7.10 31.29
C ALA A 98 -23.84 7.49 30.74
N LEU A 99 -23.06 8.29 31.49
CA LEU A 99 -21.70 8.71 31.11
C LEU A 99 -20.73 7.53 31.00
N ILE A 100 -20.80 6.58 31.93
CA ILE A 100 -19.98 5.37 31.91
C ILE A 100 -20.35 4.51 30.71
N ALA A 101 -21.65 4.30 30.46
CA ALA A 101 -22.11 3.52 29.31
C ALA A 101 -21.72 4.16 27.98
N THR A 102 -21.90 5.48 27.80
CA THR A 102 -21.51 6.18 26.55
C THR A 102 -20.00 6.18 26.34
N SER A 103 -19.22 6.30 27.41
CA SER A 103 -17.75 6.28 27.34
C SER A 103 -17.22 4.88 26.99
N ILE A 104 -17.72 3.83 27.65
CA ILE A 104 -17.35 2.44 27.35
C ILE A 104 -17.72 2.07 25.90
N LEU A 105 -18.88 2.52 25.42
CA LEU A 105 -19.34 2.17 24.08
C LEU A 105 -18.61 2.95 22.97
N SER A 106 -18.23 4.20 23.23
CA SER A 106 -17.38 4.98 22.31
C SER A 106 -15.99 4.36 22.17
N LEU A 107 -15.44 3.85 23.28
CA LEU A 107 -14.20 3.09 23.30
C LEU A 107 -14.32 1.74 22.57
N LEU A 108 -15.44 1.03 22.76
CA LEU A 108 -15.75 -0.21 22.03
C LEU A 108 -15.89 0.02 20.52
N PHE A 109 -16.58 1.08 20.10
CA PHE A 109 -16.71 1.45 18.70
C PHE A 109 -15.34 1.77 18.07
N LEU A 110 -14.48 2.52 18.78
CA LEU A 110 -13.11 2.78 18.35
C LEU A 110 -12.26 1.49 18.28
N ALA A 111 -12.45 0.57 19.24
CA ALA A 111 -11.77 -0.72 19.27
C ALA A 111 -12.23 -1.65 18.13
N LEU A 112 -13.50 -1.59 17.73
CA LEU A 112 -14.03 -2.32 16.57
C LEU A 112 -13.62 -1.73 15.22
N LEU A 113 -13.21 -0.46 15.18
CA LEU A 113 -12.67 0.18 13.97
C LEU A 113 -11.20 -0.20 13.69
N LEU A 114 -10.42 -0.55 14.72
CA LEU A 114 -9.00 -0.89 14.57
C LEU A 114 -8.72 -2.14 13.69
N PRO A 115 -9.49 -3.25 13.78
CA PRO A 115 -9.29 -4.44 12.94
C PRO A 115 -9.66 -4.20 11.46
N ALA A 116 -10.62 -3.30 11.18
CA ALA A 116 -10.99 -2.96 9.80
C ALA A 116 -9.89 -2.16 9.05
N LEU A 117 -8.90 -1.65 9.78
CA LEU A 117 -7.76 -0.95 9.19
C LEU A 117 -6.65 -1.89 8.71
N THR A 118 -6.61 -3.17 9.12
CA THR A 118 -5.49 -4.05 8.74
C THR A 118 -5.55 -4.50 7.27
N PRO A 119 -6.70 -4.92 6.68
CA PRO A 119 -6.75 -5.27 5.26
C PRO A 119 -6.56 -4.03 4.38
N ALA A 120 -7.14 -2.89 4.77
CA ALA A 120 -7.01 -1.62 4.06
C ALA A 120 -5.57 -1.08 4.08
N ARG A 121 -4.83 -1.25 5.19
CA ARG A 121 -3.41 -0.87 5.28
C ARG A 121 -2.53 -1.76 4.42
N GLU A 122 -2.77 -3.07 4.39
CA GLU A 122 -1.99 -3.97 3.54
C GLU A 122 -2.28 -3.74 2.04
N ALA A 123 -3.55 -3.52 1.68
CA ALA A 123 -3.94 -3.16 0.32
C ALA A 123 -3.36 -1.80 -0.13
N ALA A 124 -3.36 -0.80 0.76
CA ALA A 124 -2.73 0.50 0.50
C ALA A 124 -1.20 0.38 0.35
N ALA A 125 -0.55 -0.47 1.16
CA ALA A 125 0.89 -0.67 1.07
C ALA A 125 1.30 -1.42 -0.22
N ARG A 126 0.51 -2.42 -0.66
CA ARG A 126 0.65 -3.06 -1.99
C ARG A 126 0.52 -2.04 -3.11
N THR A 127 -0.48 -1.15 -3.01
CA THR A 127 -0.67 -0.06 -3.98
C THR A 127 0.56 0.86 -4.03
N GLY A 128 1.21 1.09 -2.89
CA GLY A 128 2.48 1.82 -2.82
C GLY A 128 3.58 1.15 -3.65
N CYS A 129 3.85 -0.15 -3.45
CA CYS A 129 4.90 -0.84 -4.20
C CYS A 129 4.56 -0.96 -5.70
N ARG A 130 3.28 -1.09 -6.06
CA ARG A 130 2.78 -0.99 -7.44
C ARG A 130 3.04 0.38 -8.08
N ASN A 131 2.76 1.46 -7.35
CA ASN A 131 2.95 2.82 -7.84
C ASN A 131 4.44 3.17 -8.01
N ASN A 132 5.30 2.69 -7.11
CA ASN A 132 6.74 2.81 -7.24
C ASN A 132 7.24 2.16 -8.55
N LEU A 133 6.84 0.91 -8.83
CA LEU A 133 7.17 0.25 -10.10
C LEU A 133 6.63 1.01 -11.32
N LYS A 134 5.44 1.62 -11.21
CA LYS A 134 4.89 2.47 -12.27
C LYS A 134 5.74 3.72 -12.52
N GLN A 135 6.22 4.39 -11.46
CA GLN A 135 7.13 5.53 -11.60
C GLN A 135 8.47 5.11 -12.21
N ILE A 136 8.99 3.94 -11.82
CA ILE A 136 10.21 3.38 -12.40
C ILE A 136 9.99 3.07 -13.89
N GLY A 137 8.87 2.46 -14.25
CA GLY A 137 8.51 2.19 -15.65
C GLY A 137 8.41 3.45 -16.49
N LEU A 138 7.78 4.51 -15.96
CA LEU A 138 7.72 5.81 -16.64
C LEU A 138 9.12 6.43 -16.83
N ALA A 139 9.99 6.33 -15.83
CA ALA A 139 11.36 6.82 -15.93
C ALA A 139 12.21 6.00 -16.92
N MET A 140 12.00 4.69 -16.99
CA MET A 140 12.61 3.82 -18.01
C MET A 140 12.17 4.18 -19.41
N ASP A 141 10.88 4.42 -19.62
CA ASP A 141 10.30 4.82 -20.89
C ASP A 141 10.85 6.19 -21.32
N THR A 142 10.90 7.15 -20.40
CA THR A 142 11.48 8.48 -20.66
C THR A 142 12.97 8.41 -21.00
N TYR A 143 13.71 7.50 -20.35
CA TYR A 143 15.11 7.25 -20.70
C TYR A 143 15.22 6.61 -22.09
N HIS A 144 14.38 5.62 -22.40
CA HIS A 144 14.33 4.98 -23.71
C HIS A 144 14.02 5.99 -24.82
N ASP A 145 13.05 6.88 -24.63
CA ASP A 145 12.73 7.96 -25.56
C ASP A 145 13.92 8.89 -25.82
N ALA A 146 14.73 9.17 -24.78
CA ALA A 146 15.86 10.08 -24.87
C ALA A 146 17.12 9.44 -25.52
N TYR A 147 17.35 8.14 -25.30
CA TYR A 147 18.60 7.46 -25.68
C TYR A 147 18.43 6.32 -26.70
N GLY A 148 17.19 5.94 -27.03
CA GLY A 148 16.84 4.85 -27.95
C GLY A 148 16.99 3.44 -27.37
N THR A 149 17.51 3.31 -26.15
CA THR A 149 17.74 2.03 -25.45
C THR A 149 17.32 2.16 -23.99
N PHE A 150 16.99 1.03 -23.36
CA PHE A 150 16.94 0.96 -21.91
C PHE A 150 18.35 1.12 -21.33
N PRO A 151 18.51 1.68 -20.12
CA PRO A 151 19.81 1.76 -19.50
C PRO A 151 20.35 0.34 -19.27
N ALA A 152 21.64 0.14 -19.52
CA ALA A 152 22.29 -1.11 -19.11
C ALA A 152 22.14 -1.29 -17.59
N ALA A 153 21.88 -2.52 -17.13
CA ALA A 153 21.77 -2.79 -15.69
C ALA A 153 23.01 -2.33 -14.93
N ILE A 154 24.17 -2.52 -15.56
CA ILE A 154 25.47 -2.02 -15.14
C ILE A 154 26.10 -1.30 -16.34
N SER A 155 26.45 -0.03 -16.16
CA SER A 155 27.15 0.79 -17.18
C SER A 155 28.54 1.17 -16.68
N GLY A 156 29.55 1.18 -17.54
CA GLY A 156 30.95 1.45 -17.17
C GLY A 156 31.72 0.19 -16.74
N GLU A 157 33.03 0.35 -16.50
CA GLU A 157 33.94 -0.78 -16.25
C GLU A 157 34.52 -0.78 -14.83
N GLY A 158 34.73 -1.99 -14.30
CA GLY A 158 35.42 -2.21 -13.04
C GLY A 158 34.78 -1.46 -11.86
N THR A 159 35.58 -0.65 -11.17
CA THR A 159 35.14 0.10 -9.99
C THR A 159 34.26 1.30 -10.32
N LEU A 160 34.23 1.74 -11.59
CA LEU A 160 33.42 2.86 -12.06
C LEU A 160 32.04 2.43 -12.57
N ALA A 161 31.70 1.15 -12.42
CA ALA A 161 30.40 0.60 -12.77
C ALA A 161 29.26 1.36 -12.05
N VAL A 162 28.21 1.68 -12.81
CA VAL A 162 27.05 2.49 -12.39
C VAL A 162 25.76 1.72 -12.63
N SER A 163 24.89 1.70 -11.61
CA SER A 163 23.57 1.08 -11.70
C SER A 163 22.63 1.83 -12.65
N TRP A 164 21.77 1.09 -13.36
CA TRP A 164 20.64 1.66 -14.11
C TRP A 164 19.80 2.65 -13.29
N ARG A 165 19.66 2.42 -11.98
CA ARG A 165 18.89 3.28 -11.06
C ARG A 165 19.45 4.70 -11.00
N VAL A 166 20.77 4.86 -11.11
CA VAL A 166 21.44 6.17 -11.19
C VAL A 166 21.14 6.85 -12.51
N ARG A 167 21.12 6.08 -13.61
CA ARG A 167 20.84 6.60 -14.95
C ARG A 167 19.40 7.10 -15.11
N ILE A 168 18.44 6.44 -14.45
CA ILE A 168 17.03 6.86 -14.50
C ILE A 168 16.64 7.87 -13.43
N GLU A 169 17.48 8.11 -12.42
CA GLU A 169 17.14 8.97 -11.28
C GLU A 169 16.65 10.37 -11.70
N PRO A 170 17.26 11.07 -12.68
CA PRO A 170 16.78 12.37 -13.15
C PRO A 170 15.37 12.37 -13.74
N TYR A 171 14.86 11.21 -14.14
CA TYR A 171 13.53 11.03 -14.74
C TYR A 171 12.46 10.64 -13.72
N LEU A 172 12.83 10.54 -12.44
CA LEU A 172 11.87 10.33 -11.35
C LEU A 172 11.28 11.69 -10.91
N ASP A 173 9.95 11.74 -10.66
CA ASP A 173 9.22 12.95 -10.22
C ASP A 173 9.79 13.65 -8.96
N ALA A 174 10.60 12.93 -8.17
CA ALA A 174 11.18 13.40 -6.92
C ALA A 174 12.71 13.63 -6.98
N SER A 175 13.30 13.70 -8.18
CA SER A 175 14.75 13.87 -8.32
C SER A 175 15.20 15.29 -7.92
N PRO A 176 16.15 15.43 -6.98
CA PRO A 176 16.74 16.73 -6.66
C PRO A 176 17.59 17.24 -7.82
N LEU A 177 17.58 18.57 -8.05
CA LEU A 177 18.35 19.19 -9.12
C LEU A 177 19.87 19.12 -8.91
N GLU A 178 20.32 19.06 -7.65
CA GLU A 178 21.73 18.95 -7.24
C GLU A 178 21.82 18.27 -5.85
N PRO A 179 22.94 17.63 -5.48
CA PRO A 179 24.13 17.35 -6.31
C PRO A 179 23.91 16.20 -7.31
N ARG A 180 24.59 16.27 -8.45
CA ARG A 180 24.62 15.23 -9.52
C ARG A 180 25.70 14.17 -9.31
N TYR A 181 25.43 12.97 -9.83
CA TYR A 181 26.35 11.84 -9.74
C TYR A 181 27.62 12.10 -10.56
N ASP A 182 28.78 11.77 -10.01
CA ASP A 182 30.07 11.92 -10.68
C ASP A 182 30.56 10.57 -11.20
N ASP A 183 30.51 10.40 -12.53
CA ASP A 183 30.93 9.18 -13.24
C ASP A 183 32.45 8.92 -13.16
N HIS A 184 33.26 9.87 -12.69
CA HIS A 184 34.71 9.66 -12.48
C HIS A 184 35.02 8.86 -11.21
N PHE A 185 34.01 8.61 -10.36
CA PHE A 185 34.19 7.93 -9.09
C PHE A 185 33.22 6.76 -8.93
N ALA A 186 33.66 5.73 -8.20
CA ALA A 186 32.80 4.62 -7.81
C ALA A 186 31.56 5.11 -7.03
N TRP A 187 30.46 4.36 -7.10
CA TRP A 187 29.20 4.71 -6.42
C TRP A 187 29.37 4.86 -4.89
N ASN A 188 30.27 4.08 -4.30
CA ASN A 188 30.57 4.09 -2.86
C ASN A 188 31.73 5.02 -2.48
N ALA A 189 32.31 5.76 -3.43
CA ALA A 189 33.38 6.71 -3.17
C ALA A 189 32.84 8.00 -2.53
N LYS A 190 33.70 8.67 -1.75
CA LYS A 190 33.36 9.87 -0.99
C LYS A 190 32.68 10.99 -1.82
N PRO A 191 33.12 11.29 -3.06
CA PRO A 191 32.44 12.30 -3.89
C PRO A 191 30.96 12.00 -4.15
N ASN A 192 30.59 10.72 -4.26
CA ASN A 192 29.22 10.29 -4.54
C ASN A 192 28.36 10.06 -3.28
N TRP A 193 28.92 10.13 -2.07
CA TRP A 193 28.17 9.94 -0.82
C TRP A 193 26.96 10.85 -0.64
N PRO A 194 26.98 12.15 -0.99
CA PRO A 194 25.80 13.01 -0.88
C PRO A 194 24.58 12.50 -1.65
N ILE A 195 24.81 11.63 -2.64
CA ILE A 195 23.79 11.06 -3.53
C ILE A 195 23.47 9.64 -3.09
N THR A 196 24.49 8.78 -3.01
CA THR A 196 24.28 7.34 -2.79
C THR A 196 23.83 6.99 -1.38
N LYS A 197 23.99 7.91 -0.42
CA LYS A 197 23.41 7.80 0.93
C LYS A 197 21.96 8.28 1.03
N ARG A 198 21.42 8.94 -0.01
CA ARG A 198 20.01 9.37 -0.04
C ARG A 198 19.08 8.16 -0.07
N ARG A 199 17.93 8.33 0.56
CA ARG A 199 16.80 7.40 0.47
C ARG A 199 15.83 7.93 -0.57
N ILE A 200 15.63 7.18 -1.64
CA ILE A 200 14.71 7.54 -2.72
C ILE A 200 13.42 6.73 -2.50
N PRO A 201 12.30 7.36 -2.09
CA PRO A 201 11.08 6.64 -1.76
C PRO A 201 10.57 5.71 -2.87
N THR A 202 10.77 6.10 -4.13
CA THR A 202 10.39 5.32 -5.31
C THR A 202 11.15 3.99 -5.42
N PHE A 203 12.37 3.90 -4.87
CA PHE A 203 13.14 2.65 -4.84
C PHE A 203 12.89 1.80 -3.59
N GLU A 204 12.00 2.22 -2.68
CA GLU A 204 11.81 1.57 -1.39
C GLU A 204 10.36 1.16 -1.16
N CYS A 205 10.12 -0.12 -0.93
CA CYS A 205 8.77 -0.63 -0.67
C CYS A 205 8.29 -0.17 0.73
N PRO A 206 7.10 0.43 0.88
CA PRO A 206 6.60 0.92 2.18
C PRO A 206 6.46 -0.16 3.26
N THR A 207 6.37 -1.43 2.89
CA THR A 207 6.19 -2.57 3.82
C THR A 207 7.50 -3.22 4.27
N ALA A 208 8.65 -2.84 3.68
CA ALA A 208 9.93 -3.47 3.96
C ALA A 208 10.29 -3.41 5.46
N ILE A 209 10.87 -4.49 5.98
CA ILE A 209 11.07 -4.69 7.44
C ILE A 209 12.07 -3.69 8.00
N TYR A 210 13.17 -3.41 7.29
CA TYR A 210 14.21 -2.49 7.75
C TYR A 210 13.71 -1.05 7.99
N ARG A 211 12.62 -0.63 7.31
CA ARG A 211 11.94 0.64 7.59
C ARG A 211 11.25 0.67 8.95
N ARG A 212 10.74 -0.48 9.42
CA ARG A 212 10.09 -0.62 10.73
C ARG A 212 11.08 -0.78 11.86
N THR A 213 12.20 -1.47 11.62
CA THR A 213 13.25 -1.69 12.63
C THR A 213 14.17 -0.49 12.80
N GLY A 214 14.14 0.48 11.87
CA GLY A 214 15.00 1.66 11.91
C GLY A 214 16.47 1.36 11.60
N GLU A 215 16.74 0.18 11.04
CA GLU A 215 18.09 -0.24 10.66
C GLU A 215 18.61 0.67 9.54
N ARG A 216 19.66 1.44 9.85
CA ARG A 216 20.28 2.38 8.92
C ARG A 216 21.55 1.75 8.37
N SER A 217 21.54 1.44 7.09
CA SER A 217 22.77 1.24 6.33
C SER A 217 23.41 2.58 6.02
N GLU A 218 24.71 2.57 5.76
CA GLU A 218 25.45 3.74 5.32
C GLU A 218 24.94 4.30 3.99
N PHE A 219 24.46 3.42 3.09
CA PHE A 219 23.97 3.79 1.75
C PHE A 219 22.46 3.52 1.61
N GLY A 220 21.82 4.26 0.72
CA GLY A 220 20.38 4.14 0.48
C GLY A 220 20.00 2.75 -0.03
N PRO A 221 19.00 2.08 0.55
CA PRO A 221 18.55 0.77 0.11
C PRO A 221 17.71 0.85 -1.17
N THR A 222 17.55 -0.30 -1.83
CA THR A 222 16.51 -0.50 -2.84
C THR A 222 15.77 -1.82 -2.59
N ASP A 223 14.48 -1.82 -2.91
CA ASP A 223 13.58 -2.97 -2.84
C ASP A 223 13.10 -3.42 -4.23
N TYR A 224 13.73 -2.93 -5.30
CA TYR A 224 13.42 -3.28 -6.68
C TYR A 224 14.70 -3.57 -7.43
N ALA A 225 14.73 -4.64 -8.23
CA ALA A 225 15.91 -5.03 -9.00
C ALA A 225 15.57 -5.45 -10.42
N ALA A 226 16.48 -5.16 -11.33
CA ALA A 226 16.42 -5.65 -12.69
C ALA A 226 16.75 -7.15 -12.72
N LEU A 227 16.19 -7.85 -13.71
CA LEU A 227 16.58 -9.22 -14.04
C LEU A 227 17.69 -9.17 -15.09
N VAL A 228 18.88 -9.64 -14.73
CA VAL A 228 20.08 -9.60 -15.57
C VAL A 228 20.40 -11.00 -16.04
N GLY A 229 20.69 -11.14 -17.33
CA GLY A 229 21.11 -12.40 -17.94
C GLY A 229 21.14 -12.29 -19.47
N PRO A 230 21.80 -13.23 -20.17
CA PRO A 230 22.01 -13.12 -21.63
C PRO A 230 20.72 -12.90 -22.43
N GLU A 231 19.63 -13.53 -21.99
CA GLU A 231 18.33 -13.51 -22.67
C GLU A 231 17.30 -12.60 -21.98
N THR A 232 17.66 -11.83 -20.95
CA THR A 232 16.71 -10.93 -20.26
C THR A 232 16.57 -9.58 -20.97
N ALA A 233 15.68 -8.70 -20.49
CA ALA A 233 15.64 -7.32 -20.95
C ALA A 233 16.94 -6.53 -20.65
N PHE A 234 17.77 -7.01 -19.72
CA PHE A 234 19.07 -6.42 -19.36
C PHE A 234 20.22 -7.43 -19.51
N PRO A 235 20.65 -7.69 -20.74
CA PRO A 235 21.85 -8.47 -20.98
C PRO A 235 23.09 -7.73 -20.44
N PRO A 236 24.11 -8.47 -19.98
CA PRO A 236 25.30 -7.87 -19.34
C PRO A 236 26.24 -7.17 -20.34
N ASP A 237 26.14 -7.48 -21.63
CA ASP A 237 27.08 -7.08 -22.68
C ASP A 237 26.61 -5.89 -23.53
N HIS A 238 25.32 -5.56 -23.55
CA HIS A 238 24.79 -4.44 -24.32
C HIS A 238 23.50 -3.84 -23.72
N ALA A 239 23.17 -2.63 -24.16
CA ALA A 239 21.87 -2.01 -23.88
C ALA A 239 20.81 -2.51 -24.88
N THR A 240 19.58 -2.68 -24.41
CA THR A 240 18.48 -3.29 -25.17
C THR A 240 17.54 -2.22 -25.70
N GLN A 241 17.06 -2.36 -26.94
CA GLN A 241 15.99 -1.56 -27.51
C GLN A 241 14.63 -2.27 -27.34
N ILE A 242 13.52 -1.51 -27.38
CA ILE A 242 12.18 -2.11 -27.41
C ILE A 242 12.02 -3.11 -28.56
N GLY A 243 12.65 -2.84 -29.72
CA GLY A 243 12.62 -3.74 -30.88
C GLY A 243 13.32 -5.10 -30.66
N ASP A 244 14.18 -5.21 -29.66
CA ASP A 244 14.88 -6.47 -29.32
C ASP A 244 14.00 -7.43 -28.47
N ILE A 245 12.81 -6.98 -28.07
CA ILE A 245 11.87 -7.72 -27.21
C ILE A 245 10.85 -8.44 -28.08
N THR A 246 11.26 -9.58 -28.65
CA THR A 246 10.46 -10.33 -29.64
C THR A 246 9.36 -11.18 -29.02
N ASP A 247 9.45 -11.52 -27.73
CA ASP A 247 8.42 -12.30 -27.03
C ASP A 247 7.20 -11.45 -26.60
N GLY A 248 7.27 -10.15 -26.86
CA GLY A 248 6.24 -9.17 -26.54
C GLY A 248 6.55 -8.38 -25.28
N THR A 249 6.47 -7.06 -25.37
CA THR A 249 6.80 -6.15 -24.26
C THR A 249 5.89 -6.31 -23.04
N SER A 250 4.66 -6.78 -23.22
CA SER A 250 3.72 -7.09 -22.14
C SER A 250 3.98 -8.43 -21.45
N ASN A 251 4.88 -9.25 -22.01
CA ASN A 251 5.17 -10.62 -21.61
C ASN A 251 6.61 -10.80 -21.09
N THR A 252 7.49 -9.85 -21.31
CA THR A 252 8.87 -9.87 -20.79
C THR A 252 8.98 -9.06 -19.49
N LEU A 253 9.52 -9.68 -18.44
CA LEU A 253 9.83 -9.04 -17.17
C LEU A 253 11.07 -8.16 -17.28
N MET A 254 11.00 -7.00 -16.64
CA MET A 254 12.09 -6.04 -16.59
C MET A 254 12.60 -5.89 -15.15
N ILE A 255 11.73 -5.47 -14.23
CA ILE A 255 12.09 -5.18 -12.83
C ILE A 255 11.14 -5.91 -11.88
N VAL A 256 11.69 -6.43 -10.79
CA VAL A 256 10.93 -7.20 -9.80
C VAL A 256 11.12 -6.64 -8.39
N GLU A 257 10.17 -6.93 -7.50
CA GLU A 257 10.35 -6.72 -6.06
C GLU A 257 11.51 -7.57 -5.51
N ALA A 258 12.39 -6.93 -4.76
CA ALA A 258 13.66 -7.46 -4.27
C ALA A 258 13.92 -7.08 -2.79
N VAL A 259 12.87 -7.15 -1.97
CA VAL A 259 12.91 -6.72 -0.56
C VAL A 259 13.94 -7.53 0.24
N ASN A 260 14.68 -6.86 1.13
CA ASN A 260 15.69 -7.46 2.03
C ASN A 260 16.85 -8.19 1.30
N ARG A 261 17.20 -7.78 0.08
CA ARG A 261 18.41 -8.27 -0.62
C ARG A 261 19.71 -7.61 -0.15
N GLY A 262 19.60 -6.47 0.52
CA GLY A 262 20.76 -5.68 0.96
C GLY A 262 21.44 -4.88 -0.15
N ILE A 263 20.85 -4.83 -1.35
CA ILE A 263 21.33 -4.04 -2.49
C ILE A 263 21.14 -2.54 -2.18
N ARG A 264 22.12 -1.72 -2.54
CA ARG A 264 22.01 -0.26 -2.48
C ARG A 264 21.56 0.29 -3.81
N TRP A 265 20.76 1.35 -3.80
CA TRP A 265 20.15 1.84 -5.03
C TRP A 265 21.18 2.31 -6.06
N ALA A 266 22.36 2.77 -5.64
CA ALA A 266 23.43 3.17 -6.56
C ALA A 266 24.45 2.05 -6.83
N GLU A 267 24.35 0.91 -6.14
CA GLU A 267 25.26 -0.22 -6.33
C GLU A 267 24.94 -0.90 -7.69
N PRO A 268 25.95 -1.14 -8.55
CA PRO A 268 25.79 -1.82 -9.84
C PRO A 268 25.58 -3.33 -9.61
N LYS A 269 24.50 -3.69 -8.94
CA LYS A 269 24.17 -5.05 -8.56
C LYS A 269 22.67 -5.28 -8.67
N ASP A 270 22.32 -6.37 -9.33
CA ASP A 270 20.94 -6.75 -9.59
C ASP A 270 20.80 -8.29 -9.53
N ILE A 271 19.68 -8.84 -9.96
CA ILE A 271 19.38 -10.26 -9.83
C ILE A 271 19.80 -10.98 -11.10
N ASP A 272 20.84 -11.80 -11.01
CA ASP A 272 21.25 -12.69 -12.09
C ASP A 272 20.32 -13.90 -12.16
N VAL A 273 19.55 -14.00 -13.26
CA VAL A 273 18.56 -15.06 -13.47
C VAL A 273 19.18 -16.46 -13.56
N THR A 274 20.46 -16.57 -13.90
CA THR A 274 21.17 -17.85 -13.99
C THR A 274 21.53 -18.43 -12.62
N SER A 275 21.63 -17.55 -11.60
CA SER A 275 21.98 -17.92 -10.23
C SER A 275 20.79 -17.91 -9.28
N ALA A 276 19.75 -17.16 -9.61
CA ALA A 276 18.54 -17.03 -8.84
C ALA A 276 17.66 -18.27 -8.98
N LYS A 277 17.03 -18.69 -7.89
CA LYS A 277 15.99 -19.72 -7.94
C LYS A 277 14.72 -19.11 -8.51
N LEU A 278 14.08 -19.77 -9.49
CA LEU A 278 12.82 -19.36 -10.11
C LEU A 278 11.62 -19.53 -9.17
N ILE A 279 11.62 -18.74 -8.09
CA ILE A 279 10.63 -18.76 -7.02
C ILE A 279 10.35 -17.34 -6.54
N ILE A 280 9.18 -17.16 -5.93
CA ILE A 280 8.78 -15.91 -5.29
C ILE A 280 8.74 -16.14 -3.78
N ARG A 281 9.55 -15.39 -3.05
CA ARG A 281 9.52 -15.38 -1.58
C ARG A 281 8.57 -14.29 -1.10
N SER A 282 7.45 -14.70 -0.51
CA SER A 282 6.53 -13.83 0.24
C SER A 282 6.64 -14.12 1.76
N PRO A 283 6.11 -13.26 2.65
CA PRO A 283 6.21 -13.45 4.10
C PRO A 283 5.56 -14.73 4.62
N ASP A 284 4.63 -15.31 3.86
CA ASP A 284 3.94 -16.57 4.12
C ASP A 284 4.69 -17.81 3.59
N ALA A 285 5.77 -17.62 2.83
CA ALA A 285 6.58 -18.70 2.30
C ALA A 285 7.60 -19.23 3.34
N PRO A 286 8.01 -20.52 3.26
CA PRO A 286 9.04 -21.08 4.14
C PRO A 286 10.35 -20.27 4.12
N GLN A 287 10.96 -20.07 5.30
CA GLN A 287 12.12 -19.20 5.50
C GLN A 287 13.40 -19.65 4.76
N GLU A 288 13.46 -20.89 4.27
CA GLU A 288 14.65 -21.51 3.67
C GLU A 288 14.88 -21.18 2.19
N LEU A 289 14.04 -20.32 1.60
CA LEU A 289 14.17 -19.88 0.20
C LEU A 289 15.31 -18.86 0.07
N LEU A 290 16.54 -19.36 0.03
CA LEU A 290 17.74 -18.59 -0.28
C LEU A 290 17.79 -18.26 -1.77
N ASN A 291 18.18 -17.01 -2.07
CA ASN A 291 18.33 -16.45 -3.41
C ASN A 291 17.12 -16.67 -4.36
N PRO A 292 15.90 -16.18 -4.00
CA PRO A 292 14.74 -16.29 -4.90
C PRO A 292 14.94 -15.45 -6.17
N LEU A 293 14.00 -15.48 -7.12
CA LEU A 293 13.97 -14.52 -8.23
C LEU A 293 13.29 -13.24 -7.76
N ILE A 294 12.15 -13.40 -7.07
CA ILE A 294 11.36 -12.29 -6.54
C ILE A 294 11.29 -12.41 -5.01
N SER A 295 11.48 -11.30 -4.32
CA SER A 295 11.29 -11.24 -2.86
C SER A 295 10.35 -10.09 -2.52
N SER A 296 9.13 -10.42 -2.11
CA SER A 296 8.10 -9.46 -1.76
C SER A 296 7.91 -9.33 -0.25
N ALA A 297 7.45 -8.16 0.18
CA ALA A 297 6.93 -7.92 1.52
C ALA A 297 5.43 -8.21 1.64
N HIS A 298 4.78 -8.66 0.56
CA HIS A 298 3.33 -8.87 0.48
C HIS A 298 2.99 -10.35 0.49
N THR A 299 1.87 -10.70 1.14
CA THR A 299 1.44 -12.10 1.22
C THR A 299 0.92 -12.60 -0.14
N GLY A 300 1.25 -13.84 -0.47
CA GLY A 300 0.75 -14.56 -1.64
C GLY A 300 1.43 -14.28 -2.98
N GLY A 301 2.43 -13.39 -3.05
CA GLY A 301 3.09 -13.06 -4.32
C GLY A 301 3.91 -11.77 -4.29
N GLY A 302 4.31 -11.29 -5.46
CA GLY A 302 5.08 -10.05 -5.60
C GLY A 302 4.71 -9.26 -6.85
N HIS A 303 4.93 -7.94 -6.80
CA HIS A 303 4.77 -7.11 -7.99
C HIS A 303 5.99 -7.18 -8.90
N VAL A 304 5.71 -7.08 -10.19
CA VAL A 304 6.69 -7.04 -11.26
C VAL A 304 6.32 -5.97 -12.27
N LEU A 305 7.34 -5.40 -12.90
CA LEU A 305 7.23 -4.46 -14.01
C LEU A 305 7.60 -5.19 -15.30
N MET A 306 6.68 -5.13 -16.27
CA MET A 306 6.89 -5.61 -17.62
C MET A 306 7.57 -4.53 -18.46
N VAL A 307 8.15 -4.91 -19.60
CA VAL A 307 8.83 -3.97 -20.52
C VAL A 307 7.90 -2.86 -21.03
N ASP A 308 6.61 -3.14 -21.24
CA ASP A 308 5.60 -2.16 -21.67
C ASP A 308 5.19 -1.15 -20.57
N GLY A 309 5.84 -1.20 -19.40
CA GLY A 309 5.50 -0.36 -18.25
C GLY A 309 4.28 -0.84 -17.46
N THR A 310 3.64 -1.96 -17.84
CA THR A 310 2.57 -2.57 -17.03
C THR A 310 3.14 -3.19 -15.76
N VAL A 311 2.38 -3.10 -14.67
CA VAL A 311 2.76 -3.71 -13.38
C VAL A 311 1.76 -4.81 -13.08
N ARG A 312 2.27 -6.02 -12.88
CA ARG A 312 1.48 -7.23 -12.59
C ARG A 312 1.80 -7.73 -11.19
N PHE A 313 0.85 -8.38 -10.55
CA PHE A 313 1.09 -9.11 -9.30
C PHE A 313 1.15 -10.60 -9.64
N ILE A 314 2.31 -11.23 -9.42
CA ILE A 314 2.51 -12.65 -9.70
C ILE A 314 2.34 -13.44 -8.40
N SER A 315 1.48 -14.46 -8.46
CA SER A 315 1.24 -15.40 -7.37
C SER A 315 2.51 -16.17 -7.00
N ALA A 316 2.77 -16.34 -5.70
CA ALA A 316 3.88 -17.17 -5.23
C ALA A 316 3.73 -18.67 -5.58
N LYS A 317 2.55 -19.08 -6.06
CA LYS A 317 2.25 -20.43 -6.54
C LYS A 317 2.46 -20.59 -8.05
N ILE A 318 2.98 -19.57 -8.74
CA ILE A 318 3.29 -19.66 -10.17
C ILE A 318 4.22 -20.84 -10.44
N ASP A 319 3.99 -21.51 -11.58
CA ASP A 319 4.90 -22.54 -12.07
C ASP A 319 6.28 -21.91 -12.37
N PRO A 320 7.39 -22.41 -11.80
CA PRO A 320 8.73 -21.93 -12.10
C PRO A 320 9.05 -21.86 -13.60
N ALA A 321 8.50 -22.77 -14.42
CA ALA A 321 8.70 -22.76 -15.86
C ALA A 321 8.06 -21.53 -16.53
N VAL A 322 6.88 -21.10 -16.07
CA VAL A 322 6.27 -19.86 -16.55
C VAL A 322 7.11 -18.66 -16.15
N LEU A 323 7.64 -18.66 -14.91
CA LEU A 323 8.48 -17.58 -14.44
C LEU A 323 9.78 -17.48 -15.27
N GLU A 324 10.36 -18.60 -15.70
CA GLU A 324 11.50 -18.67 -16.60
C GLU A 324 11.22 -18.01 -17.94
N VAL A 325 10.14 -18.42 -18.62
CA VAL A 325 9.71 -17.86 -19.91
C VAL A 325 9.58 -16.34 -19.81
N LEU A 326 8.94 -15.86 -18.75
CA LEU A 326 8.74 -14.42 -18.51
C LEU A 326 10.04 -13.65 -18.31
N THR A 327 11.15 -14.30 -17.95
CA THR A 327 12.46 -13.63 -17.83
C THR A 327 13.14 -13.40 -19.18
N THR A 328 12.69 -14.08 -20.24
CA THR A 328 13.33 -14.03 -21.56
C THR A 328 12.73 -12.94 -22.46
N ARG A 329 13.57 -12.33 -23.30
CA ARG A 329 13.17 -11.32 -24.30
C ARG A 329 12.93 -11.89 -25.69
N ARG A 330 13.51 -13.05 -25.98
CA ARG A 330 13.52 -13.71 -27.30
C ARG A 330 13.56 -15.24 -27.25
N GLY A 331 13.00 -15.84 -26.20
CA GLY A 331 12.89 -17.30 -26.05
C GLY A 331 11.94 -17.93 -27.07
N GLY A 332 10.93 -17.19 -27.57
CA GLY A 332 9.94 -17.70 -28.53
C GLY A 332 8.95 -18.71 -27.95
N GLU A 333 8.96 -18.87 -26.63
CA GLU A 333 8.12 -19.82 -25.90
C GLU A 333 6.72 -19.23 -25.65
N PRO A 334 5.63 -20.01 -25.82
CA PRO A 334 4.29 -19.51 -25.54
C PRO A 334 4.13 -19.28 -24.03
N VAL A 335 3.71 -18.09 -23.64
CA VAL A 335 3.43 -17.74 -22.24
C VAL A 335 2.06 -18.31 -21.83
N PRO A 336 1.99 -19.24 -20.87
CA PRO A 336 0.71 -19.74 -20.34
C PRO A 336 -0.04 -18.66 -19.56
N GLU A 337 -1.32 -18.85 -19.24
CA GLU A 337 -2.03 -17.94 -18.30
C GLU A 337 -1.54 -18.17 -16.85
N TYR A 338 -1.29 -17.10 -16.09
CA TYR A 338 -0.73 -17.16 -14.72
C TYR A 338 -1.24 -16.08 -13.77
#